data_AF-A0A0Q5B3L0-F1
#
_entry.id   AF-A0A0Q5B3L0-F1
#
_cell.length_a   1.000
_cell.length_b   1.000
_cell.length_c   1.000
_cell.angle_alpha   90.00
_cell.angle_beta   90.00
_cell.angle_gamma   90.00
#
_symmetry.space_group_name_H-M   'P 1'
#
loop_
_entity.id
_entity.type
_entity.pdbx_description
1 polymer ?
#
loop_
_entity_poly.entity_id
_entity_poly.type
_entity_poly.pdbx_seq_one_letter_code
_entity_poly.pdbx_strand_id
1 'polypeptide(L)'
;MWQYSDDVAFVESGREVFCLSTTDRSSRVVRISGSGVWIWELLPGRTTSEVIAALQESSPDSARFEILSGTADFVRYLRELGYIVER
;
A
#
# COMPACT_ATOMS: atom_id res chain seq x y z
N MET A 1 -6.82 -12.40 -1.08
CA MET A 1 -7.12 -10.94 -1.14
C MET A 1 -6.36 -10.25 -0.03
N TRP A 2 -5.97 -8.98 -0.21
CA TRP A 2 -5.21 -8.26 0.81
C TRP A 2 -6.11 -7.71 1.91
N GLN A 3 -5.56 -7.69 3.11
CA GLN A 3 -6.12 -7.01 4.28
C GLN A 3 -4.98 -6.31 5.02
N TYR A 4 -5.28 -5.24 5.75
CA TYR A 4 -4.32 -4.72 6.72
C TYR A 4 -4.08 -5.74 7.81
N SER A 5 -2.84 -5.83 8.27
CA SER A 5 -2.48 -6.69 9.39
C SER A 5 -3.15 -6.18 10.68
N ASP A 6 -3.55 -7.09 11.57
CA ASP A 6 -4.00 -6.72 12.92
C ASP A 6 -2.84 -6.09 13.74
N ASP A 7 -1.59 -6.27 13.28
CA ASP A 7 -0.36 -5.74 13.88
C ASP A 7 0.14 -4.43 13.25
N VAL A 8 -0.64 -3.78 12.39
CA VAL A 8 -0.31 -2.44 11.86
C VAL A 8 -1.26 -1.39 12.41
N ALA A 9 -0.68 -0.33 12.98
CA ALA A 9 -1.38 0.91 13.26
C ALA A 9 -0.97 1.94 12.20
N PHE A 10 -1.94 2.71 11.69
CA PHE A 10 -1.65 3.75 10.72
C PHE A 10 -2.52 4.98 10.90
N VAL A 11 -2.03 6.11 10.41
CA VAL A 11 -2.78 7.38 10.35
C VAL A 11 -2.60 8.00 8.98
N GLU A 12 -3.70 8.53 8.44
CA GLU A 12 -3.72 9.27 7.19
C GLU A 12 -3.64 10.77 7.50
N SER A 13 -2.73 11.47 6.83
CA SER A 13 -2.55 12.91 6.99
C SER A 13 -2.32 13.56 5.63
N GLY A 14 -3.36 14.20 5.09
CA GLY A 14 -3.29 14.83 3.78
C GLY A 14 -3.06 13.81 2.66
N ARG A 15 -1.88 13.82 2.04
CA ARG A 15 -1.49 12.91 0.94
C ARG A 15 -0.42 11.91 1.38
N GLU A 16 -0.45 11.54 2.65
CA GLU A 16 0.53 10.65 3.27
C GLU A 16 -0.17 9.68 4.22
N VAL A 17 0.38 8.48 4.32
CA VAL A 17 0.02 7.50 5.34
C VAL A 17 1.25 7.19 6.16
N PHE A 18 1.12 7.24 7.49
CA PHE A 18 2.18 6.86 8.41
C PHE A 18 1.81 5.53 9.04
N CYS A 19 2.59 4.49 8.78
CA CYS A 19 2.38 3.15 9.28
C CYS A 19 3.41 2.79 10.34
N LEU A 20 2.98 2.07 11.36
CA LEU A 20 3.79 1.55 12.45
C LEU A 20 3.39 0.09 12.69
N SER A 21 4.36 -0.81 12.74
CA SER A 21 4.11 -2.15 13.27
C SER A 21 4.01 -2.07 14.79
N THR A 22 2.95 -2.63 15.36
CA THR A 22 2.74 -2.72 16.82
C THR A 22 3.56 -3.85 17.45
N THR A 23 4.13 -4.74 16.64
CA THR A 23 4.97 -5.87 17.05
C THR A 23 6.46 -5.62 16.85
N ASP A 24 6.84 -4.66 15.98
CA ASP A 24 8.23 -4.23 15.80
C ASP A 24 8.70 -3.36 16.98
N ARG A 25 9.59 -3.95 17.80
CA ARG A 25 10.20 -3.27 18.95
C ARG A 25 11.09 -2.10 18.58
N SER A 26 11.52 -1.99 17.32
CA SER A 26 12.29 -0.83 16.86
C SER A 26 11.41 0.41 16.62
N SER A 27 10.08 0.24 16.66
CA SER A 27 9.06 1.30 16.56
C SER A 27 9.27 2.20 15.34
N ARG A 28 9.69 1.60 14.22
CA ARG A 28 9.92 2.35 12.99
C ARG A 28 8.59 2.77 12.38
N VAL A 29 8.48 4.06 12.09
CA VAL A 29 7.39 4.61 11.30
C VAL A 29 7.81 4.63 9.83
N VAL A 30 7.00 3.99 8.99
CA VAL A 30 7.13 4.07 7.53
C VAL A 30 6.16 5.10 7.01
N ARG A 31 6.67 6.08 6.26
CA ARG A 31 5.87 7.07 5.56
C ARG A 31 5.62 6.58 4.14
N ILE A 32 4.35 6.45 3.78
CA ILE A 32 3.86 6.18 2.43
C ILE A 32 3.40 7.53 1.84
N SER A 33 3.85 7.84 0.63
CA SER A 33 3.55 9.11 -0.04
C SER A 33 3.37 8.92 -1.54
N GLY A 34 2.75 9.90 -2.21
CA GLY A 34 2.55 9.85 -3.65
C GLY A 34 1.61 8.71 -4.06
N SER A 35 1.93 8.01 -5.15
CA SER A 35 1.12 6.89 -5.65
C SER A 35 0.99 5.73 -4.68
N GLY A 36 1.92 5.58 -3.73
CA GLY A 36 1.85 4.56 -2.67
C GLY A 36 0.61 4.72 -1.78
N VAL A 37 0.09 5.94 -1.62
CA VAL A 37 -1.12 6.20 -0.82
C VAL A 37 -2.35 5.62 -1.50
N TRP A 38 -2.49 5.81 -2.80
CA TRP A 38 -3.59 5.19 -3.56
C TRP A 38 -3.49 3.68 -3.58
N ILE A 39 -2.27 3.14 -3.73
CA ILE A 39 -2.07 1.68 -3.64
C ILE A 39 -2.51 1.20 -2.25
N TRP A 40 -2.10 1.88 -1.17
CA TRP A 40 -2.50 1.56 0.20
C TRP A 40 -4.01 1.51 0.36
N GLU A 41 -4.72 2.58 0.00
CA GLU A 41 -6.18 2.71 0.09
C GLU A 41 -6.93 1.63 -0.71
N LEU A 42 -6.36 1.17 -1.83
CA LEU A 42 -7.01 0.20 -2.71
C LEU A 42 -6.83 -1.26 -2.26
N LEU A 43 -5.88 -1.56 -1.37
CA LEU A 43 -5.52 -2.94 -0.99
C LEU A 43 -6.65 -3.72 -0.32
N PRO A 44 -7.37 -3.19 0.69
CA PRO A 44 -8.33 -3.99 1.43
C PRO A 44 -9.39 -4.61 0.53
N GLY A 45 -9.53 -5.95 0.61
CA GLY A 45 -10.50 -6.71 -0.17
C GLY A 45 -10.16 -6.89 -1.64
N ARG A 46 -8.97 -6.48 -2.10
CA ARG A 46 -8.52 -6.66 -3.48
C ARG A 46 -7.26 -7.52 -3.58
N THR A 47 -7.08 -8.18 -4.71
CA THR A 47 -5.81 -8.79 -5.13
C THR A 47 -4.90 -7.73 -5.74
N THR A 48 -3.60 -8.03 -5.86
CA THR A 48 -2.65 -7.13 -6.52
C THR A 48 -3.09 -6.77 -7.95
N SER A 49 -3.61 -7.74 -8.70
CA SER A 49 -4.08 -7.52 -10.08
C SER A 49 -5.29 -6.58 -10.15
N GLU A 50 -6.22 -6.66 -9.18
CA GLU A 50 -7.37 -5.77 -9.10
C GLU A 50 -6.98 -4.34 -8.68
N VAL A 51 -5.99 -4.20 -7.80
CA VAL A 51 -5.41 -2.88 -7.46
C VAL A 51 -4.77 -2.25 -8.70
N ILE A 52 -3.98 -3.02 -9.44
CA ILE A 52 -3.37 -2.57 -10.71
C ILE A 52 -4.44 -2.12 -11.70
N ALA A 53 -5.51 -2.90 -11.88
CA ALA A 53 -6.62 -2.54 -12.77
C ALA A 53 -7.31 -1.23 -12.35
N ALA A 54 -7.60 -1.05 -11.05
CA ALA A 54 -8.21 0.17 -10.53
C ALA A 54 -7.31 1.41 -10.74
N LEU A 55 -6.00 1.26 -10.57
CA LEU A 55 -5.03 2.34 -10.83
C LEU A 55 -4.97 2.72 -12.33
N GLN A 56 -5.16 1.75 -13.24
CA GLN A 56 -5.22 2.02 -14.69
C GLN A 56 -6.40 2.90 -15.04
N GLU A 57 -7.59 2.58 -14.50
CA GLU A 57 -8.83 3.32 -14.77
C GLU A 57 -8.77 4.76 -14.22
N SER A 58 -8.05 4.97 -13.12
CA SER A 58 -8.04 6.22 -12.36
C SER A 58 -6.93 7.21 -12.77
N SER A 59 -5.87 6.74 -13.46
CA SER A 59 -4.66 7.54 -13.69
C SER A 59 -4.60 8.19 -15.08
N PRO A 60 -4.13 9.45 -15.20
CA PRO A 60 -3.77 10.07 -16.48
C PRO A 60 -2.62 9.28 -17.18
N ASP A 61 -2.66 9.18 -18.51
CA ASP A 61 -1.75 8.34 -19.31
C ASP A 61 -0.26 8.48 -18.95
N SER A 62 0.20 9.69 -18.62
CA SER A 62 1.62 9.98 -18.34
C SER A 62 2.13 9.47 -17.00
N ALA A 63 1.26 9.25 -16.01
CA ALA A 63 1.64 8.67 -14.71
C ALA A 63 1.43 7.15 -14.67
N ARG A 64 0.77 6.60 -15.69
CA ARG A 64 0.26 5.23 -15.70
C ARG A 64 1.40 4.19 -15.73
N PHE A 65 2.48 4.41 -16.47
CA PHE A 65 3.55 3.41 -16.62
C PHE A 65 4.35 3.19 -15.32
N GLU A 66 4.77 4.26 -14.64
CA GLU A 66 5.57 4.17 -13.40
C GLU A 66 4.76 3.61 -12.23
N ILE A 67 3.47 3.96 -12.14
CA ILE A 67 2.59 3.44 -11.08
C ILE A 67 2.43 1.92 -11.23
N LEU A 68 2.24 1.41 -12.44
CA LEU A 68 1.97 -0.01 -12.67
C LEU A 68 3.20 -0.89 -12.45
N SER A 69 4.38 -0.44 -12.89
CA SER A 69 5.62 -1.21 -12.73
C SER A 69 6.04 -1.31 -11.26
N GLY A 70 5.79 -0.27 -10.46
CA GLY A 70 6.12 -0.26 -9.03
C GLY A 70 5.08 -0.89 -8.10
N THR A 71 3.83 -1.10 -8.55
CA THR A 71 2.75 -1.56 -7.66
C THR A 71 3.02 -2.94 -7.07
N ALA A 72 3.43 -3.91 -7.88
CA ALA A 72 3.67 -5.27 -7.40
C ALA A 72 4.81 -5.33 -6.36
N ASP A 73 5.88 -4.59 -6.61
CA ASP A 73 7.00 -4.48 -5.67
C ASP A 73 6.62 -3.75 -4.39
N PHE A 74 5.81 -2.69 -4.48
CA PHE A 74 5.31 -1.99 -3.31
C PHE A 74 4.41 -2.88 -2.44
N VAL A 75 3.50 -3.64 -3.04
CA VAL A 75 2.66 -4.62 -2.33
C VAL A 75 3.51 -5.70 -1.68
N ARG A 76 4.51 -6.24 -2.40
CA ARG A 76 5.47 -7.20 -1.84
C ARG A 76 6.21 -6.60 -0.64
N TYR A 77 6.67 -5.35 -0.74
CA TYR A 77 7.36 -4.67 0.34
C TYR A 77 6.48 -4.49 1.59
N LEU A 78 5.22 -4.07 1.42
CA LEU A 78 4.27 -3.95 2.53
C LEU A 78 3.99 -5.30 3.21
N ARG A 79 3.93 -6.39 2.42
CA ARG A 79 3.81 -7.75 2.95
C ARG A 79 5.05 -8.17 3.73
N GLU A 80 6.25 -7.90 3.21
CA GLU A 80 7.53 -8.21 3.88
C GLU A 80 7.67 -7.46 5.22
N LEU A 81 7.12 -6.24 5.29
CA LEU A 81 7.01 -5.46 6.53
C LEU A 81 5.90 -5.97 7.48
N GLY A 82 5.05 -6.90 7.03
CA GLY A 82 3.93 -7.41 7.81
C GLY A 82 2.78 -6.40 7.96
N TYR A 83 2.70 -5.36 7.13
CA TYR A 83 1.63 -4.35 7.20
C TYR A 83 0.35 -4.81 6.52
N ILE A 84 0.48 -5.72 5.56
CA ILE A 84 -0.65 -6.38 4.92
C ILE A 84 -0.47 -7.88 4.96
N VAL A 85 -1.60 -8.58 4.97
CA VAL A 85 -1.67 -10.04 4.96
C VAL A 85 -2.60 -10.51 3.85
N GLU A 86 -2.32 -11.69 3.31
CA GLU A 86 -3.20 -12.35 2.36
C GLU A 86 -4.20 -13.22 3.12
N ARG A 87 -5.50 -13.03 2.86
CA ARG A 87 -6.59 -13.88 3.37
C ARG A 87 -7.53 -14.31 2.24
#